data_AF-A0A0F9J7D1-F1
#
_entry.id   AF-A0A0F9J7D1-F1
#
_cell.length_a   1.000
_cell.length_b   1.000
_cell.length_c   1.000
_cell.angle_alpha   90.00
_cell.angle_beta   90.00
_cell.angle_gamma   90.00
#
_symmetry.space_group_name_H-M   'P 1'
#
loop_
_entity.id
_entity.type
_entity.pdbx_description
1 polymer ?
#
loop_
_entity_poly.entity_id
_entity_poly.type
_entity_poly.pdbx_seq_one_letter_code
_entity_poly.pdbx_strand_id
1 'polypeptide(L)' 'LDKDDEGGAILRVSDNGVGMPEGLDVDMIETLGLKIVAKLARQLKGTTETHIMAGTSVDIKFPLE' A
#
# COMPACT_ATOMS: atom_id res chain seq x y z
N LEU A 1 8.14 3.85 10.70
CA LEU A 1 8.96 3.16 9.69
C LEU A 1 9.53 1.96 10.40
N ASP A 2 8.86 0.83 10.23
CA ASP A 2 9.46 -0.44 10.64
C ASP A 2 10.56 -0.72 9.63
N LYS A 3 11.75 -1.04 10.14
CA LYS A 3 12.82 -1.57 9.30
C LYS A 3 12.47 -3.02 8.99
N ASP A 4 12.56 -3.42 7.73
CA ASP A 4 12.62 -4.86 7.45
C ASP A 4 14.02 -5.39 7.81
N ASP A 5 14.13 -6.69 8.04
CA ASP A 5 15.37 -7.34 8.45
C ASP A 5 16.48 -7.30 7.36
N GLU A 6 16.18 -6.82 6.15
CA GLU A 6 17.07 -6.70 4.99
C GLU A 6 17.54 -5.24 4.74
N GLY A 7 17.20 -4.29 5.61
CA GLY A 7 17.59 -2.88 5.46
C GLY A 7 16.58 -2.03 4.68
N GLY A 8 15.37 -2.52 4.46
CA GLY A 8 14.26 -1.76 3.90
C GLY A 8 13.45 -0.98 4.92
N ALA A 9 12.51 -0.18 4.43
CA ALA A 9 11.48 0.52 5.19
C ALA A 9 10.08 0.11 4.73
N ILE A 10 9.16 0.11 5.69
CA ILE A 10 7.72 0.00 5.42
C ILE A 10 7.03 1.33 5.77
N LEU A 11 6.40 1.94 4.76
CA LEU A 11 5.45 3.05 4.93
C LEU A 11 4.02 2.49 4.81
N ARG A 12 3.30 2.50 5.93
CA ARG A 12 1.88 2.15 5.98
C ARG A 12 1.02 3.40 5.96
N VAL A 13 0.05 3.44 5.05
CA VAL A 13 -1.00 4.46 5.01
C VAL A 13 -2.33 3.78 5.28
N SER A 14 -3.04 4.22 6.31
CA SER A 14 -4.29 3.61 6.76
C SER A 14 -5.40 4.64 6.90
N ASP A 15 -6.60 4.28 6.47
CA ASP A 15 -7.85 4.91 6.86
C ASP A 15 -8.69 3.96 7.73
N ASN A 16 -9.56 4.55 8.55
CA ASN A 16 -10.51 3.84 9.41
C ASN A 16 -11.95 3.93 8.87
N GLY A 17 -12.09 4.04 7.55
CA GLY A 17 -13.38 4.10 6.88
C GLY A 17 -14.10 2.75 6.87
N VAL A 18 -15.14 2.65 6.04
CA VAL A 18 -15.94 1.41 5.90
C VAL A 18 -15.22 0.28 5.17
N GLY A 19 -13.98 0.51 4.73
CA GLY A 19 -13.25 -0.41 3.85
C GLY A 19 -13.74 -0.34 2.41
N MET A 20 -13.51 -1.42 1.66
CA MET A 20 -13.98 -1.58 0.29
C MET A 20 -15.25 -2.45 0.23
N PRO A 21 -16.15 -2.21 -0.74
CA PRO A 21 -17.29 -3.08 -0.99
C PRO A 21 -16.88 -4.56 -1.18
N GLU A 22 -17.71 -5.48 -0.68
CA GLU A 22 -17.52 -6.91 -0.95
C GLU A 22 -17.52 -7.20 -2.47
N GLY A 23 -16.62 -8.08 -2.91
CA GLY A 23 -16.50 -8.46 -4.32
C GLY A 23 -15.78 -7.46 -5.20
N LEU A 24 -15.28 -6.36 -4.64
CA LEU A 24 -14.43 -5.42 -5.36
C LEU A 24 -12.99 -5.92 -5.40
N ASP A 25 -12.51 -6.27 -6.59
CA ASP A 25 -11.14 -6.73 -6.80
C ASP A 25 -10.17 -5.53 -6.81
N VAL A 26 -9.49 -5.32 -5.68
CA VAL A 26 -8.58 -4.17 -5.46
C VAL A 26 -7.46 -4.11 -6.48
N ASP A 27 -6.99 -5.26 -6.95
CA ASP A 27 -5.93 -5.33 -7.97
C ASP A 27 -6.44 -4.86 -9.34
N MET A 28 -7.76 -4.89 -9.54
CA MET A 28 -8.46 -4.35 -10.71
C MET A 28 -8.97 -2.91 -10.51
N ILE A 29 -8.98 -2.38 -9.27
CA ILE A 29 -9.43 -1.01 -9.00
C ILE A 29 -8.33 -0.01 -9.35
N GLU A 30 -8.54 0.65 -10.48
CA GLU A 30 -7.68 1.69 -10.99
C GLU A 30 -8.00 3.11 -10.45
N THR A 31 -8.29 3.24 -9.15
CA THR A 31 -8.53 4.57 -8.55
C THR A 31 -7.28 5.44 -8.63
N LEU A 32 -7.47 6.76 -8.78
CA LEU A 32 -6.37 7.70 -8.89
C LEU A 32 -5.43 7.62 -7.68
N GLY A 33 -5.98 7.46 -6.47
CA GLY A 33 -5.21 7.31 -5.23
C GLY A 33 -4.29 6.09 -5.26
N LEU A 34 -4.82 4.90 -5.56
CA LEU A 34 -4.03 3.66 -5.65
C LEU A 34 -3.01 3.72 -6.79
N LYS A 35 -3.35 4.35 -7.93
CA LYS A 35 -2.41 4.59 -9.03
C LYS A 35 -1.22 5.46 -8.61
N ILE A 36 -1.46 6.50 -7.81
CA ILE A 36 -0.40 7.37 -7.29
C ILE A 36 0.49 6.57 -6.33
N VAL A 37 -0.10 5.82 -5.39
CA VAL A 37 0.65 5.00 -4.45
C VAL A 37 1.51 3.95 -5.16
N ALA A 38 0.96 3.22 -6.12
CA ALA A 38 1.70 2.23 -6.92
C ALA A 38 2.83 2.87 -7.74
N LYS A 39 2.61 4.06 -8.32
CA LYS A 39 3.65 4.80 -9.05
C LYS A 39 4.80 5.24 -8.12
N LEU A 40 4.47 5.78 -6.94
CA LEU A 40 5.45 6.24 -5.96
C LEU A 40 6.27 5.06 -5.40
N ALA A 41 5.61 3.95 -5.08
CA ALA A 41 6.28 2.72 -4.65
C ALA A 41 7.29 2.23 -5.70
N ARG A 42 6.88 2.20 -6.97
CA ARG A 42 7.76 1.80 -8.08
C ARG A 42 8.95 2.75 -8.26
N GLN A 43 8.77 4.06 -8.06
CA GLN A 43 9.88 5.02 -8.10
C GLN A 43 10.92 4.75 -7.00
N LEU A 44 10.48 4.21 -5.85
CA LEU A 44 11.35 3.79 -4.76
C LEU A 44 11.91 2.37 -4.93
N LYS A 45 11.73 1.73 -6.10
CA LYS A 45 12.03 0.31 -6.34
C LYS A 45 11.35 -0.63 -5.32
N GLY A 46 10.21 -0.20 -4.79
CA GLY A 46 9.44 -0.91 -3.79
C GLY A 46 8.21 -1.63 -4.33
N THR A 47 7.51 -2.32 -3.43
CA THR A 47 6.25 -3.04 -3.68
C THR A 47 5.13 -2.51 -2.81
N THR A 48 3.88 -2.68 -3.25
CA THR A 48 2.69 -2.30 -2.49
C THR A 48 1.85 -3.51 -2.12
N GLU A 49 1.31 -3.54 -0.92
CA GLU A 49 0.36 -4.55 -0.44
C GLU A 49 -0.87 -3.86 0.14
N THR A 50 -2.08 -4.26 -0.26
CA THR A 50 -3.32 -3.64 0.21
C THR A 50 -4.07 -4.59 1.13
N HIS A 51 -4.52 -4.06 2.27
CA HIS A 51 -5.30 -4.79 3.27
C HIS A 51 -6.64 -4.10 3.47
N ILE A 52 -7.73 -4.86 3.33
CA ILE A 52 -9.10 -4.39 3.63
C ILE A 52 -9.57 -5.13 4.89
N MET A 53 -9.84 -4.36 5.95
CA MET A 53 -10.47 -4.85 7.18
C MET A 53 -11.53 -3.83 7.62
N ALA A 54 -11.46 -3.30 8.85
CA ALA A 54 -12.26 -2.17 9.32
C ALA A 54 -11.69 -0.82 8.82
N GLY A 55 -11.57 -0.70 7.49
CA GLY A 55 -10.85 0.38 6.80
C GLY A 55 -9.93 -0.17 5.70
N THR A 56 -9.21 0.72 5.02
CA THR A 56 -8.20 0.33 4.03
C THR A 56 -6.80 0.67 4.54
N SER A 57 -5.86 -0.23 4.35
CA SER A 57 -4.44 0.02 4.62
C SER A 57 -3.59 -0.38 3.43
N VAL A 58 -2.61 0.44 3.09
CA VAL A 58 -1.63 0.16 2.04
C VAL A 58 -0.23 0.22 2.62
N ASP A 59 0.50 -0.87 2.47
CA ASP A 59 1.90 -0.98 2.85
C ASP A 59 2.77 -0.78 1.63
N ILE A 60 3.76 0.10 1.76
CA ILE A 60 4.79 0.35 0.76
C ILE A 60 6.11 -0.11 1.35
N LYS A 61 6.66 -1.19 0.79
CA LYS A 61 7.96 -1.76 1.18
C LYS A 61 9.00 -1.29 0.18
N PHE A 62 10.06 -0.65 0.62
CA PHE A 62 11.12 -0.15 -0.27
C PHE A 62 12.49 -0.17 0.43
N PRO A 63 13.59 -0.37 -0.33
CA PRO A 63 14.94 -0.35 0.24
C PRO A 63 15.27 1.04 0.81
N LEU A 64 15.97 1.08 1.95
CA LEU A 64 16.66 2.27 2.42
C LEU A 64 18.14 2.15 2.01
N GLU A 65 18.68 3.16 1.33
CA GLU A 65 20.13 3.39 1.25
C GLU A 65 20.61 4.21 2.46
#